data_AF-A0A1E1KVI9-F1
#
_entry.id   AF-A0A1E1KVI9-F1
#
_cell.length_a   1.000
_cell.length_b   1.000
_cell.length_c   1.000
_cell.angle_alpha   90.00
_cell.angle_beta   90.00
_cell.angle_gamma   90.00
#
_symmetry.space_group_name_H-M   'P 1'
#
loop_
_entity.id
_entity.type
_entity.pdbx_description
1 polymer ?
#
loop_
_entity_poly.entity_id
_entity_poly.type
_entity_poly.pdbx_seq_one_letter_code
_entity_poly.pdbx_strand_id
1 'polypeptide(L)'
;MPPRIQPSKAIASILRSRRPLRVQRQYATAASITPAASAEQMTGSAPPISRYPSTQPPSYKPPEFRKSQLMRQYASLLRSTPLMLLFQHNNLKSMEWVGIRRELVKALQKVDEARVAAGYPPENMAEGIKIQIIQTGMFAAALRVVEFYKPDSQSLDPKKPSALPPAELTHTLSKAAHEAVVDTRTAHALAPLLSGPLMLLTFPTVSPQHMKAALSILSPSAPQFPAPTRRANPGWHDLPVQSGLQKLLLLGARVEGKVFDVEGAKWVGGIEGGMEGLQAQLVSMLQGFGAGLTNTLESAGKSLYFTVEGRRTMLENEEKGASEPEKEESNTE
;
A
#
# COMPACT_ATOMS: atom_id res chain seq x y z
N MET A 1 -9.00 -65.57 14.26
CA MET A 1 -7.86 -64.88 13.63
C MET A 1 -8.16 -63.39 13.58
N PRO A 2 -7.22 -62.44 13.78
CA PRO A 2 -5.81 -62.52 14.18
C PRO A 2 -5.49 -61.73 15.49
N PRO A 3 -4.28 -61.86 16.07
CA PRO A 3 -3.91 -61.27 17.35
C PRO A 3 -3.46 -59.78 17.29
N ARG A 4 -3.66 -59.11 18.42
CA ARG A 4 -3.36 -57.71 18.76
C ARG A 4 -1.86 -57.38 18.58
N ILE A 5 -1.55 -56.47 17.65
CA ILE A 5 -0.21 -55.88 17.48
C ILE A 5 -0.05 -54.74 18.49
N GLN A 6 0.93 -54.87 19.40
CA GLN A 6 1.45 -53.76 20.19
C GLN A 6 2.73 -53.22 19.56
N PRO A 7 2.99 -51.90 19.59
CA PRO A 7 4.20 -51.31 19.06
C PRO A 7 5.41 -51.64 19.94
N SER A 8 6.41 -52.28 19.33
CA SER A 8 7.70 -52.59 19.95
C SER A 8 8.47 -51.32 20.32
N LYS A 9 8.76 -51.18 21.61
CA LYS A 9 9.81 -50.29 22.13
C LYS A 9 11.18 -50.86 21.71
N ALA A 10 11.94 -50.10 20.94
CA ALA A 10 13.37 -50.33 20.74
C ALA A 10 14.11 -49.00 20.87
N ILE A 11 14.33 -48.58 22.12
CA ILE A 11 15.42 -47.68 22.49
C ILE A 11 16.50 -48.59 23.05
N ALA A 12 17.59 -48.79 22.32
CA ALA A 12 18.94 -48.89 22.87
C ALA A 12 19.96 -49.24 21.77
N SER A 13 21.07 -48.49 21.81
CA SER A 13 22.42 -48.92 21.43
C SER A 13 22.76 -49.02 19.93
N ILE A 14 23.07 -47.86 19.32
CA ILE A 14 24.05 -47.81 18.23
C ILE A 14 25.24 -46.98 18.70
N LEU A 15 26.03 -47.59 19.60
CA LEU A 15 27.42 -47.23 19.83
C LEU A 15 28.22 -48.53 19.76
N ARG A 16 28.64 -48.90 18.56
CA ARG A 16 29.72 -49.86 18.37
C ARG A 16 30.46 -49.56 17.06
N SER A 17 31.48 -48.72 17.19
CA SER A 17 32.81 -48.89 16.61
C SER A 17 32.89 -49.81 15.37
N ARG A 18 32.77 -49.22 14.18
CA ARG A 18 33.19 -49.86 12.93
C ARG A 18 34.69 -49.62 12.72
N ARG A 19 35.44 -50.71 12.53
CA ARG A 19 36.84 -50.71 12.10
C ARG A 19 36.96 -50.00 10.74
N PRO A 20 37.96 -49.13 10.52
CA PRO A 20 38.11 -48.45 9.23
C PRO A 20 38.65 -49.43 8.19
N LEU A 21 37.90 -49.60 7.10
CA LEU A 21 38.41 -50.17 5.86
C LEU A 21 39.52 -49.25 5.33
N ARG A 22 40.70 -49.82 5.10
CA ARG A 22 41.82 -49.13 4.45
C ARG A 22 41.43 -48.79 3.01
N VAL A 23 40.87 -47.61 2.81
CA VAL A 23 40.78 -46.98 1.50
C VAL A 23 42.13 -46.35 1.22
N GLN A 24 42.78 -46.87 0.19
CA GLN A 24 44.02 -46.36 -0.38
C GLN A 24 43.78 -44.93 -0.87
N ARG A 25 44.13 -43.93 -0.05
CA ARG A 25 44.12 -42.52 -0.45
C ARG A 25 45.25 -42.33 -1.46
N GLN A 26 44.89 -42.27 -2.74
CA GLN A 26 45.74 -41.61 -3.72
C GLN A 26 45.71 -40.13 -3.40
N TYR A 27 46.82 -39.61 -2.90
CA TYR A 27 47.03 -38.17 -2.76
C TYR A 27 47.26 -37.61 -4.17
N ALA A 28 46.21 -37.07 -4.78
CA ALA A 28 46.39 -36.11 -5.85
C ALA A 28 46.94 -34.82 -5.22
N THR A 29 48.26 -34.68 -5.18
CA THR A 29 48.91 -33.40 -4.95
C THR A 29 48.64 -32.53 -6.18
N ALA A 30 47.50 -31.85 -6.20
CA ALA A 30 47.38 -30.64 -7.00
C ALA A 30 48.31 -29.63 -6.32
N ALA A 31 49.53 -29.50 -6.84
CA ALA A 31 50.37 -28.36 -6.55
C ALA A 31 49.64 -27.14 -7.12
N SER A 32 48.82 -26.48 -6.28
CA SER A 32 48.40 -25.13 -6.57
C SER A 32 49.67 -24.29 -6.50
N ILE A 33 50.29 -24.06 -7.66
CA ILE A 33 51.30 -23.05 -7.82
C ILE A 33 50.57 -21.74 -7.55
N THR A 34 50.55 -21.30 -6.28
CA THR A 34 50.23 -19.92 -5.96
C THR A 34 51.27 -19.09 -6.70
N PRO A 35 50.90 -18.29 -7.73
CA PRO A 35 51.86 -17.38 -8.34
C PRO A 35 52.47 -16.54 -7.23
N ALA A 36 53.78 -16.31 -7.30
CA ALA A 36 54.45 -15.41 -6.38
C ALA A 36 53.69 -14.07 -6.37
N ALA A 37 53.41 -13.53 -5.18
CA ALA A 37 52.70 -12.27 -5.02
C ALA A 37 53.38 -11.20 -5.88
N SER A 38 52.61 -10.47 -6.70
CA SER A 38 53.15 -9.40 -7.53
C SER A 38 53.85 -8.35 -6.66
N ALA A 39 54.89 -7.68 -7.15
CA ALA A 39 55.65 -6.69 -6.37
C ALA A 39 54.74 -5.62 -5.70
N GLU A 40 53.64 -5.23 -6.36
CA GLU A 40 52.61 -4.32 -5.83
C GLU A 40 51.87 -4.88 -4.60
N GLN A 41 51.63 -6.20 -4.54
CA GLN A 41 51.02 -6.89 -3.40
C GLN A 41 51.99 -7.06 -2.22
N MET A 42 53.31 -7.02 -2.48
CA MET A 42 54.34 -7.09 -1.45
C MET A 42 54.63 -5.71 -0.83
N THR A 43 54.40 -4.62 -1.57
CA THR A 43 54.56 -3.23 -1.10
C THR A 43 53.31 -2.66 -0.43
N GLY A 44 52.13 -3.21 -0.70
CA GLY A 44 50.87 -2.83 -0.07
C GLY A 44 50.58 -3.67 1.18
N SER A 45 50.15 -3.04 2.27
CA SER A 45 49.59 -3.79 3.39
C SER A 45 48.31 -4.52 2.94
N ALA A 46 48.14 -5.77 3.36
CA ALA A 46 46.90 -6.50 3.09
C ALA A 46 45.70 -5.68 3.61
N PRO A 47 44.60 -5.56 2.84
CA PRO A 47 43.45 -4.79 3.28
C PRO A 47 42.93 -5.34 4.60
N PRO A 48 42.51 -4.49 5.56
CA PRO A 48 42.02 -4.95 6.84
C PRO A 48 40.81 -5.87 6.61
N ILE A 49 40.87 -7.07 7.18
CA ILE A 49 39.76 -8.02 7.13
C ILE A 49 38.54 -7.35 7.79
N SER A 50 37.49 -7.10 7.00
CA SER A 50 36.24 -6.57 7.53
C SER A 50 35.67 -7.56 8.56
N ARG A 51 35.40 -7.09 9.78
CA ARG A 51 34.80 -7.93 10.85
C ARG A 51 33.38 -8.37 10.52
N TYR A 52 32.71 -7.67 9.61
CA TYR A 52 31.32 -7.92 9.25
C TYR A 52 31.19 -8.05 7.73
N PRO A 53 30.33 -8.95 7.22
CA PRO A 53 30.08 -9.03 5.79
C PRO A 53 29.26 -7.82 5.33
N SER A 54 29.41 -7.43 4.06
CA SER A 54 28.73 -6.26 3.49
C SER A 54 27.20 -6.32 3.60
N THR A 55 26.63 -7.52 3.62
CA THR A 55 25.17 -7.74 3.73
C THR A 55 24.65 -7.68 5.17
N GLN A 56 25.54 -7.78 6.17
CA GLN A 56 25.19 -7.76 7.58
C GLN A 56 26.06 -6.75 8.33
N PRO A 57 25.81 -5.45 8.14
CA PRO A 57 26.47 -4.43 8.93
C PRO A 57 26.14 -4.59 10.43
N PRO A 58 26.99 -4.06 11.31
CA PRO A 58 26.72 -4.11 12.74
C PRO A 58 25.45 -3.33 13.07
N SER A 59 24.54 -3.99 13.78
CA SER A 59 23.25 -3.44 14.19
C SER A 59 23.15 -3.30 15.71
N TYR A 60 22.29 -2.42 16.20
CA TYR A 60 22.10 -2.22 17.65
C TYR A 60 21.60 -3.49 18.36
N LYS A 61 20.69 -4.22 17.71
CA LYS A 61 20.23 -5.54 18.14
C LYS A 61 20.66 -6.60 17.14
N PRO A 62 20.91 -7.85 17.57
CA PRO A 62 21.26 -8.93 16.66
C PRO A 62 20.21 -9.13 15.55
N PRO A 63 20.61 -9.32 14.29
CA PRO A 63 19.69 -9.47 13.17
C PRO A 63 19.03 -10.85 13.12
N GLU A 64 19.56 -11.85 13.83
CA GLU A 64 19.00 -13.20 13.88
C GLU A 64 17.61 -13.24 14.55
N PHE A 65 17.33 -12.28 15.43
CA PHE A 65 16.05 -12.23 16.11
C PHE A 65 14.90 -11.82 15.20
N ARG A 66 13.79 -12.57 15.30
CA ARG A 66 12.54 -12.26 14.59
C ARG A 66 12.10 -10.81 14.74
N LYS A 67 12.24 -10.22 15.94
CA LYS A 67 11.86 -8.81 16.19
C LYS A 67 12.67 -7.84 15.31
N SER A 68 13.96 -8.07 15.15
CA SER A 68 14.84 -7.28 14.29
C SER A 68 14.43 -7.38 12.82
N GLN A 69 14.09 -8.59 12.37
CA GLN A 69 13.63 -8.82 11.00
C GLN A 69 12.26 -8.20 10.72
N LEU A 70 11.32 -8.32 11.65
CA LEU A 70 10.01 -7.66 11.55
C LEU A 70 10.16 -6.13 11.49
N MET A 71 11.07 -5.54 12.26
CA MET A 71 11.31 -4.10 12.18
C MET A 71 11.84 -3.66 10.80
N ARG A 72 12.78 -4.42 10.22
CA ARG A 72 13.28 -4.18 8.86
C ARG A 72 12.15 -4.30 7.83
N GLN A 73 11.38 -5.37 7.91
CA GLN A 73 10.26 -5.63 7.01
C GLN A 73 9.20 -4.52 7.09
N TYR A 74 8.78 -4.14 8.30
CA TYR A 74 7.80 -3.08 8.48
C TYR A 74 8.32 -1.71 8.06
N ALA A 75 9.59 -1.38 8.32
CA ALA A 75 10.17 -0.13 7.85
C ALA A 75 10.25 -0.09 6.31
N SER A 76 10.59 -1.19 5.66
CA SER A 76 10.53 -1.31 4.20
C SER A 76 9.11 -1.14 3.68
N LEU A 77 8.15 -1.83 4.31
CA LEU A 77 6.73 -1.77 3.98
C LEU A 77 6.24 -0.32 4.04
N LEU A 78 6.43 0.36 5.17
CA LEU A 78 6.01 1.74 5.41
C LEU A 78 6.59 2.77 4.43
N ARG A 79 7.77 2.50 3.87
CA ARG A 79 8.39 3.36 2.83
C ARG A 79 7.86 3.04 1.43
N SER A 80 7.62 1.76 1.15
CA SER A 80 7.19 1.30 -0.18
C SER A 80 5.69 1.48 -0.43
N THR A 81 4.86 1.43 0.61
CA THR A 81 3.40 1.46 0.46
C THR A 81 2.86 2.84 0.83
N PRO A 82 2.42 3.64 -0.15
CA PRO A 82 1.85 4.97 0.12
C PRO A 82 0.46 4.90 0.76
N LEU A 83 -0.30 3.82 0.51
CA LEU A 83 -1.66 3.66 1.02
C LEU A 83 -1.79 2.38 1.85
N MET A 84 -2.30 2.53 3.08
CA MET A 84 -2.49 1.44 4.03
C MET A 84 -3.79 1.64 4.81
N LEU A 85 -4.59 0.59 4.94
CA LEU A 85 -5.78 0.59 5.80
C LEU A 85 -5.52 -0.26 7.04
N LEU A 86 -5.90 0.28 8.20
CA LEU A 86 -5.76 -0.33 9.51
C LEU A 86 -7.08 -0.95 9.92
N PHE A 87 -7.08 -2.27 10.09
CA PHE A 87 -8.19 -3.02 10.62
C PHE A 87 -7.82 -3.62 11.97
N GLN A 88 -8.73 -3.55 12.92
CA GLN A 88 -8.70 -4.40 14.08
C GLN A 88 -9.33 -5.74 13.73
N HIS A 89 -8.68 -6.84 14.14
CA HIS A 89 -9.22 -8.18 13.91
C HIS A 89 -9.46 -8.88 15.25
N ASN A 90 -10.68 -9.40 15.46
CA ASN A 90 -11.02 -10.10 16.69
C ASN A 90 -11.10 -11.61 16.46
N ASN A 91 -10.07 -12.36 16.87
CA ASN A 91 -10.08 -13.84 16.89
C ASN A 91 -10.61 -14.51 15.60
N LEU A 92 -10.14 -14.08 14.43
CA LEU A 92 -10.48 -14.73 13.16
C LEU A 92 -9.83 -16.11 13.02
N LYS A 93 -10.60 -17.08 12.55
CA LYS A 93 -10.14 -18.45 12.26
C LYS A 93 -9.49 -18.54 10.88
N SER A 94 -8.67 -19.56 10.66
CA SER A 94 -7.98 -19.77 9.37
C SER A 94 -8.93 -19.85 8.18
N MET A 95 -10.08 -20.54 8.33
CA MET A 95 -11.08 -20.65 7.26
C MET A 95 -11.72 -19.29 6.91
N GLU A 96 -11.93 -18.44 7.92
CA GLU A 96 -12.48 -17.09 7.76
C GLU A 96 -11.47 -16.21 6.99
N TRP A 97 -10.18 -16.29 7.35
CA TRP A 97 -9.12 -15.58 6.64
C TRP A 97 -8.99 -15.99 5.18
N VAL A 98 -9.04 -17.30 4.89
CA VAL A 98 -8.97 -17.80 3.51
C VAL A 98 -10.18 -17.32 2.72
N GLY A 99 -11.38 -17.36 3.31
CA GLY A 99 -12.59 -16.84 2.71
C GLY A 99 -12.50 -15.35 2.38
N ILE A 100 -12.08 -14.52 3.34
CA ILE A 100 -11.94 -13.06 3.15
C ILE A 100 -10.90 -12.74 2.07
N ARG A 101 -9.73 -13.39 2.11
CA ARG A 101 -8.68 -13.19 1.10
C ARG A 101 -9.16 -13.58 -0.30
N ARG A 102 -9.90 -14.68 -0.42
CA ARG A 102 -10.48 -15.14 -1.69
C ARG A 102 -11.43 -14.10 -2.28
N GLU A 103 -12.36 -13.57 -1.48
CA GLU A 103 -13.32 -12.58 -1.97
C GLU A 103 -12.63 -11.23 -2.28
N LEU A 104 -11.64 -10.83 -1.49
CA LEU A 104 -10.85 -9.63 -1.77
C LEU A 104 -10.11 -9.75 -3.10
N VAL A 105 -9.37 -10.83 -3.33
CA VAL A 105 -8.63 -11.03 -4.59
C VAL A 105 -9.57 -11.01 -5.80
N LYS A 106 -10.72 -11.69 -5.72
CA LYS A 106 -11.72 -11.69 -6.80
C LYS A 106 -12.23 -10.29 -7.13
N ALA A 107 -12.49 -9.46 -6.12
CA ALA A 107 -13.01 -8.13 -6.37
C ALA A 107 -11.94 -7.16 -6.90
N LEU A 108 -10.69 -7.30 -6.45
CA LEU A 108 -9.60 -6.51 -7.01
C LEU A 108 -9.32 -6.89 -8.46
N GLN A 109 -9.36 -8.19 -8.80
CA GLN A 109 -9.25 -8.66 -10.18
C GLN A 109 -10.35 -8.08 -11.08
N LYS A 110 -11.59 -7.99 -10.58
CA LYS A 110 -12.69 -7.32 -11.31
C LYS A 110 -12.41 -5.84 -11.59
N VAL A 111 -11.70 -5.15 -10.70
CA VAL A 111 -11.29 -3.75 -10.91
C VAL A 111 -10.17 -3.66 -11.94
N ASP A 112 -9.18 -4.55 -11.87
CA ASP A 112 -8.10 -4.64 -12.87
C ASP A 112 -8.70 -4.93 -14.26
N GLU A 113 -9.63 -5.88 -14.38
CA GLU A 113 -10.34 -6.20 -15.64
C GLU A 113 -11.13 -5.00 -16.17
N ALA A 114 -11.86 -4.29 -15.30
CA ALA A 114 -12.61 -3.09 -15.69
C ALA A 114 -11.67 -1.95 -16.14
N ARG A 115 -10.50 -1.83 -15.51
CA ARG A 115 -9.47 -0.87 -15.88
C ARG A 115 -8.85 -1.20 -17.24
N VAL A 116 -8.54 -2.46 -17.50
CA VAL A 116 -8.05 -2.91 -18.82
C VAL A 116 -9.11 -2.69 -19.89
N ALA A 117 -10.38 -2.96 -19.59
CA ALA A 117 -11.49 -2.69 -20.52
C ALA A 117 -11.64 -1.20 -20.86
N ALA A 118 -11.30 -0.31 -19.92
CA ALA A 118 -11.26 1.14 -20.14
C ALA A 118 -10.02 1.63 -20.92
N GLY A 119 -9.14 0.72 -21.35
CA GLY A 119 -7.98 1.02 -22.21
C GLY A 119 -6.69 1.40 -21.47
N TYR A 120 -6.64 1.23 -20.15
CA TYR A 120 -5.43 1.46 -19.36
C TYR A 120 -4.44 0.30 -19.48
N PRO A 121 -3.13 0.53 -19.26
CA PRO A 121 -2.14 -0.55 -19.27
C PRO A 121 -2.47 -1.63 -18.23
N PRO A 122 -2.20 -2.92 -18.54
CA PRO A 122 -2.42 -4.03 -17.63
C PRO A 122 -1.37 -4.00 -16.51
N GLU A 123 -1.58 -3.16 -15.52
CA GLU A 123 -0.85 -3.21 -14.26
C GLU A 123 -1.60 -4.15 -13.31
N ASN A 124 -1.01 -5.30 -12.99
CA ASN A 124 -1.59 -6.30 -12.07
C ASN A 124 -1.55 -5.81 -10.60
N MET A 125 -2.25 -4.73 -10.30
CA MET A 125 -2.26 -4.11 -8.97
C MET A 125 -2.86 -5.04 -7.91
N ALA A 126 -3.82 -5.90 -8.28
CA ALA A 126 -4.44 -6.85 -7.37
C ALA A 126 -3.44 -7.79 -6.68
N GLU A 127 -2.36 -8.20 -7.36
CA GLU A 127 -1.34 -9.10 -6.77
C GLU A 127 -0.48 -8.37 -5.72
N GLY A 128 -0.24 -7.08 -5.92
CA GLY A 128 0.50 -6.23 -4.99
C GLY A 128 -0.29 -5.93 -3.71
N ILE A 129 -1.62 -5.95 -3.77
CA ILE A 129 -2.49 -5.63 -2.63
C ILE A 129 -2.60 -6.84 -1.69
N LYS A 130 -2.09 -6.68 -0.46
CA LYS A 130 -1.98 -7.79 0.50
C LYS A 130 -2.57 -7.44 1.86
N ILE A 131 -3.29 -8.41 2.42
CA ILE A 131 -3.72 -8.45 3.82
C ILE A 131 -2.60 -9.05 4.67
N GLN A 132 -2.08 -8.30 5.65
CA GLN A 132 -1.04 -8.77 6.57
C GLN A 132 -1.43 -8.53 8.02
N ILE A 133 -1.30 -9.56 8.86
CA ILE A 133 -1.41 -9.42 10.31
C ILE A 133 -0.08 -8.88 10.84
N ILE A 134 -0.13 -7.87 11.68
CA ILE A 134 1.08 -7.21 12.19
C ILE A 134 1.27 -7.38 13.69
N GLN A 135 2.54 -7.37 14.10
CA GLN A 135 2.90 -7.19 15.50
C GLN A 135 2.95 -5.69 15.81
N THR A 136 1.92 -5.19 16.48
CA THR A 136 1.70 -3.75 16.73
C THR A 136 2.88 -3.05 17.39
N GLY A 137 3.48 -3.64 18.43
CA GLY A 137 4.64 -3.04 19.08
C GLY A 137 5.86 -2.88 18.17
N MET A 138 6.09 -3.82 17.25
CA MET A 138 7.20 -3.73 16.29
C MET A 138 6.87 -2.78 15.14
N PHE A 139 5.61 -2.76 14.70
CA PHE A 139 5.13 -1.83 13.69
C PHE A 139 5.18 -0.38 14.19
N ALA A 140 4.79 -0.13 15.43
CA ALA A 140 4.93 1.16 16.09
C ALA A 140 6.39 1.61 16.16
N ALA A 141 7.31 0.72 16.53
CA ALA A 141 8.75 1.02 16.51
C ALA A 141 9.27 1.36 15.11
N ALA A 142 8.84 0.61 14.09
CA ALA A 142 9.23 0.85 12.70
C ALA A 142 8.71 2.19 12.17
N LEU A 143 7.46 2.56 12.50
CA LEU A 143 6.89 3.87 12.21
C LEU A 143 7.75 5.00 12.76
N ARG A 144 8.26 4.84 13.98
CA ARG A 144 9.12 5.85 14.60
C ARG A 144 10.41 6.07 13.85
N VAL A 145 11.05 4.98 13.47
CA VAL A 145 12.28 5.04 12.68
C VAL A 145 12.00 5.68 11.31
N VAL A 146 10.90 5.35 10.65
CA VAL A 146 10.59 5.92 9.34
C VAL A 146 10.29 7.42 9.39
N GLU A 147 9.64 7.91 10.46
CA GLU A 147 9.26 9.32 10.58
C GLU A 147 10.39 10.21 11.10
N PHE A 148 11.16 9.74 12.10
CA PHE A 148 12.19 10.57 12.76
C PHE A 148 13.62 10.32 12.28
N TYR A 149 13.96 9.13 11.80
CA TYR A 149 15.33 8.84 11.36
C TYR A 149 15.51 9.14 9.87
N LYS A 150 16.15 10.27 9.58
CA LYS A 150 16.55 10.70 8.23
C LYS A 150 18.08 10.59 8.10
N PRO A 151 18.60 9.57 7.41
CA PRO A 151 20.05 9.38 7.28
C PRO A 151 20.71 10.49 6.44
N ASP A 152 20.03 11.01 5.41
CA ASP A 152 20.61 11.97 4.47
C ASP A 152 20.98 13.31 5.12
N SER A 153 20.26 13.71 6.17
CA SER A 153 20.51 14.97 6.90
C SER A 153 21.72 14.93 7.83
N GLN A 154 22.27 13.75 8.15
CA GLN A 154 23.37 13.60 9.11
C GLN A 154 24.76 13.87 8.50
N SER A 155 24.84 14.02 7.18
CA SER A 155 26.09 14.32 6.45
C SER A 155 26.48 15.80 6.42
N LEU A 156 25.66 16.70 6.98
CA LEU A 156 25.83 18.16 6.88
C LEU A 156 26.44 18.83 8.12
N ASP A 157 26.98 18.08 9.08
CA ASP A 157 27.67 18.65 10.24
C ASP A 157 29.18 18.83 9.96
N PRO A 158 29.68 20.04 9.66
CA PRO A 158 31.11 20.28 9.36
C PRO A 158 32.04 20.19 10.59
N LYS A 159 31.52 19.84 11.76
CA LYS A 159 32.20 19.97 13.06
C LYS A 159 32.85 18.67 13.57
N LYS A 160 32.74 17.56 12.84
CA LYS A 160 33.42 16.29 13.17
C LYS A 160 34.56 16.04 12.17
N PRO A 161 35.84 16.28 12.55
CA PRO A 161 36.96 15.93 11.69
C PRO A 161 37.06 14.41 11.55
N SER A 162 37.08 13.97 10.29
CA SER A 162 37.15 12.59 9.82
C SER A 162 38.45 11.91 10.27
N ALA A 163 38.39 11.19 11.38
CA ALA A 163 39.16 9.96 11.53
C ALA A 163 38.34 8.87 10.85
N LEU A 164 38.67 8.53 9.59
CA LEU A 164 38.02 7.53 8.71
C LEU A 164 36.68 6.99 9.25
N PRO A 165 35.52 7.57 8.88
CA PRO A 165 34.26 7.09 9.40
C PRO A 165 34.05 5.64 8.93
N PRO A 166 33.73 4.68 9.82
CA PRO A 166 33.17 3.42 9.35
C PRO A 166 31.92 3.79 8.58
N ALA A 167 31.86 3.41 7.29
CA ALA A 167 30.75 3.68 6.37
C ALA A 167 29.44 3.94 7.12
N GLU A 168 28.94 5.18 7.10
CA GLU A 168 27.85 5.62 7.95
C GLU A 168 26.67 4.65 7.80
N LEU A 169 26.32 3.99 8.90
CA LEU A 169 25.35 2.89 8.89
C LEU A 169 23.94 3.47 8.82
N THR A 170 23.44 3.70 7.60
CA THR A 170 22.13 4.30 7.32
C THR A 170 20.93 3.36 7.45
N HIS A 171 21.18 2.09 7.77
CA HIS A 171 20.13 1.07 7.83
C HIS A 171 19.26 1.21 9.09
N THR A 172 18.03 0.67 9.03
CA THR A 172 17.00 0.87 10.08
C THR A 172 17.30 0.25 11.44
N LEU A 173 18.24 -0.70 11.51
CA LEU A 173 18.67 -1.33 12.76
C LEU A 173 19.95 -0.71 13.35
N SER A 174 20.45 0.38 12.75
CA SER A 174 21.67 1.01 13.22
C SER A 174 21.50 1.58 14.63
N LYS A 175 22.61 1.79 15.32
CA LYS A 175 22.60 2.44 16.63
C LYS A 175 22.07 3.88 16.52
N ALA A 176 22.44 4.59 15.46
CA ALA A 176 21.96 5.94 15.16
C ALA A 176 20.42 5.98 14.99
N ALA A 177 19.85 5.01 14.27
CA ALA A 177 18.40 4.89 14.12
C ALA A 177 17.68 4.63 15.45
N HIS A 178 18.31 3.86 16.35
CA HIS A 178 17.77 3.62 17.68
C HIS A 178 17.79 4.88 18.55
N GLU A 179 18.93 5.56 18.61
CA GLU A 179 19.16 6.79 19.39
C GLU A 179 18.18 7.89 18.99
N ALA A 180 17.92 8.06 17.68
CA ALA A 180 16.95 9.05 17.17
C ALA A 180 15.49 8.82 17.65
N VAL A 181 15.17 7.60 18.10
CA VAL A 181 13.78 7.17 18.35
C VAL A 181 13.47 6.96 19.84
N VAL A 182 14.47 6.87 20.71
CA VAL A 182 14.28 6.46 22.12
C VAL A 182 13.21 7.30 22.83
N ASP A 183 13.22 8.61 22.61
CA ASP A 183 12.39 9.58 23.33
C ASP A 183 11.03 9.85 22.68
N THR A 184 10.78 9.31 21.48
CA THR A 184 9.63 9.68 20.65
C THR A 184 8.46 8.71 20.76
N ARG A 185 8.27 8.07 21.92
CA ARG A 185 7.36 6.92 22.04
C ARG A 185 5.90 7.24 21.67
N THR A 186 5.42 8.43 22.01
CA THR A 186 4.04 8.88 21.81
C THR A 186 3.89 9.93 20.72
N ALA A 187 4.97 10.29 20.02
CA ALA A 187 4.99 11.45 19.13
C ALA A 187 4.34 11.24 17.76
N HIS A 188 3.77 10.06 17.47
CA HIS A 188 3.21 9.72 16.17
C HIS A 188 1.69 9.81 16.13
N ALA A 189 1.14 10.35 15.04
CA ALA A 189 -0.31 10.47 14.85
C ALA A 189 -1.06 9.12 14.84
N LEU A 190 -0.41 8.03 14.42
CA LEU A 190 -0.99 6.68 14.44
C LEU A 190 -0.93 5.99 15.81
N ALA A 191 -0.19 6.51 16.79
CA ALA A 191 0.01 5.86 18.08
C ALA A 191 -1.29 5.38 18.78
N PRO A 192 -2.38 6.16 18.86
CA PRO A 192 -3.62 5.70 19.51
C PRO A 192 -4.28 4.51 18.78
N LEU A 193 -4.15 4.44 17.45
CA LEU A 193 -4.72 3.37 16.63
C LEU A 193 -3.92 2.06 16.73
N LEU A 194 -2.68 2.11 17.25
CA LEU A 194 -1.75 0.97 17.34
C LEU A 194 -1.91 0.12 18.61
N SER A 195 -3.12 0.08 19.16
CA SER A 195 -3.47 -0.75 20.31
C SER A 195 -4.23 -2.02 19.90
N GLY A 196 -3.92 -3.14 20.56
CA GLY A 196 -4.58 -4.42 20.29
C GLY A 196 -4.05 -5.19 19.07
N PRO A 197 -4.79 -6.21 18.61
CA PRO A 197 -4.44 -7.01 17.43
C PRO A 197 -4.88 -6.32 16.12
N LEU A 198 -3.92 -6.04 15.24
CA LEU A 198 -4.14 -5.27 14.01
C LEU A 198 -3.75 -6.05 12.76
N MET A 199 -4.49 -5.74 11.69
CA MET A 199 -4.25 -6.17 10.34
C MET A 199 -4.12 -4.94 9.45
N LEU A 200 -3.21 -5.03 8.49
CA LEU A 200 -3.00 -4.02 7.45
C LEU A 200 -3.49 -4.55 6.12
N LEU A 201 -4.23 -3.72 5.40
CA LEU A 201 -4.41 -3.86 3.97
C LEU A 201 -3.51 -2.85 3.27
N THR A 202 -2.52 -3.35 2.55
CA THR A 202 -1.46 -2.54 1.92
C THR A 202 -1.68 -2.41 0.44
N PHE A 203 -1.47 -1.20 -0.10
CA PHE A 203 -1.55 -0.91 -1.52
C PHE A 203 -0.19 -0.38 -2.00
N PRO A 204 0.33 -0.90 -3.13
CA PRO A 204 1.60 -0.43 -3.70
C PRO A 204 1.48 0.98 -4.30
N THR A 205 0.31 1.35 -4.81
CA THR A 205 0.01 2.66 -5.39
C THR A 205 -1.28 3.22 -4.79
N VAL A 206 -1.45 4.54 -4.81
CA VAL A 206 -2.69 5.18 -4.32
C VAL A 206 -3.76 5.04 -5.40
N SER A 207 -4.58 4.00 -5.30
CA SER A 207 -5.70 3.77 -6.22
C SER A 207 -7.05 3.75 -5.47
N PRO A 208 -7.84 4.85 -5.55
CA PRO A 208 -9.17 4.92 -4.96
C PRO A 208 -10.13 3.84 -5.45
N GLN A 209 -10.00 3.38 -6.70
CA GLN A 209 -10.85 2.33 -7.27
C GLN A 209 -10.66 0.98 -6.57
N HIS A 210 -9.40 0.58 -6.36
CA HIS A 210 -9.06 -0.65 -5.63
C HIS A 210 -9.45 -0.53 -4.15
N MET A 211 -9.26 0.65 -3.57
CA MET A 211 -9.68 0.94 -2.20
C MET A 211 -11.21 0.85 -2.04
N LYS A 212 -11.98 1.36 -3.00
CA LYS A 212 -13.45 1.27 -3.03
C LYS A 212 -13.94 -0.17 -3.07
N ALA A 213 -13.34 -1.00 -3.93
CA ALA A 213 -13.65 -2.42 -3.99
C ALA A 213 -13.25 -3.16 -2.70
N ALA A 214 -12.11 -2.82 -2.09
CA ALA A 214 -11.72 -3.41 -0.81
C ALA A 214 -12.66 -3.01 0.33
N LEU A 215 -13.06 -1.73 0.42
CA LEU A 215 -13.99 -1.23 1.43
C LEU A 215 -15.39 -1.82 1.27
N SER A 216 -15.89 -2.02 0.05
CA SER A 216 -17.20 -2.64 -0.18
C SER A 216 -17.27 -4.10 0.30
N ILE A 217 -16.14 -4.80 0.34
CA ILE A 217 -16.05 -6.17 0.84
C ILE A 217 -15.83 -6.22 2.34
N LEU A 218 -14.85 -5.46 2.84
CA LEU A 218 -14.37 -5.55 4.22
C LEU A 218 -15.24 -4.77 5.20
N SER A 219 -15.73 -3.60 4.81
CA SER A 219 -16.51 -2.70 5.66
C SER A 219 -17.56 -1.96 4.82
N PRO A 220 -18.60 -2.67 4.33
CA PRO A 220 -19.62 -2.05 3.49
C PRO A 220 -20.37 -0.96 4.28
N SER A 221 -20.52 0.21 3.66
CA SER A 221 -21.33 1.30 4.19
C SER A 221 -22.16 1.92 3.07
N ALA A 222 -23.45 1.56 3.02
CA ALA A 222 -24.39 2.18 2.09
C ALA A 222 -24.60 3.67 2.45
N PRO A 223 -24.76 4.58 1.46
CA PRO A 223 -24.90 4.35 0.02
C PRO A 223 -23.57 4.33 -0.77
N GLN A 224 -22.48 4.87 -0.24
CA GLN A 224 -21.22 5.08 -0.98
C GLN A 224 -20.46 3.78 -1.31
N PHE A 225 -20.51 2.81 -0.39
CA PHE A 225 -19.83 1.51 -0.51
C PHE A 225 -20.85 0.38 -0.34
N PRO A 226 -21.64 0.05 -1.37
CA PRO A 226 -22.66 -0.98 -1.29
C PRO A 226 -22.03 -2.36 -1.15
N ALA A 227 -22.62 -3.22 -0.32
CA ALA A 227 -22.21 -4.61 -0.20
C ALA A 227 -22.46 -5.36 -1.53
N PRO A 228 -21.59 -6.33 -1.91
CA PRO A 228 -21.80 -7.14 -3.09
C PRO A 228 -23.13 -7.89 -3.08
N THR A 229 -23.88 -7.83 -4.19
CA THR A 229 -25.16 -8.53 -4.31
C THR A 229 -24.97 -10.04 -4.36
N ARG A 230 -25.94 -10.80 -3.84
CA ARG A 230 -25.93 -12.28 -3.83
C ARG A 230 -25.75 -12.90 -5.20
N ARG A 231 -26.31 -12.27 -6.23
CA ARG A 231 -26.22 -12.75 -7.62
C ARG A 231 -24.83 -12.55 -8.19
N ALA A 232 -24.21 -11.40 -7.93
CA ALA A 232 -22.89 -11.08 -8.47
C ALA A 232 -21.75 -11.83 -7.76
N ASN A 233 -21.85 -11.99 -6.43
CA ASN A 233 -20.84 -12.66 -5.60
C ASN A 233 -21.50 -13.56 -4.55
N PRO A 234 -21.87 -14.81 -4.88
CA PRO A 234 -22.47 -15.73 -3.91
C PRO A 234 -21.50 -16.10 -2.77
N GLY A 235 -20.20 -16.17 -3.08
CA GLY A 235 -19.15 -16.54 -2.12
C GLY A 235 -18.94 -15.53 -0.97
N TRP A 236 -19.37 -14.27 -1.15
CA TRP A 236 -19.35 -13.27 -0.08
C TRP A 236 -20.39 -13.57 0.99
N HIS A 237 -21.55 -14.15 0.62
CA HIS A 237 -22.64 -14.50 1.54
C HIS A 237 -22.46 -15.85 2.24
N ASP A 238 -21.29 -16.46 2.09
CA ASP A 238 -20.94 -17.69 2.78
C ASP A 238 -20.71 -17.44 4.28
N LEU A 239 -21.12 -18.39 5.13
CA LEU A 239 -21.10 -18.26 6.59
C LEU A 239 -19.69 -17.95 7.18
N PRO A 240 -18.60 -18.63 6.78
CA PRO A 240 -17.25 -18.29 7.27
C PRO A 240 -16.81 -16.88 6.88
N VAL A 241 -17.21 -16.39 5.70
CA VAL A 241 -16.86 -15.03 5.26
C VAL A 241 -17.63 -14.01 6.08
N GLN A 242 -18.94 -14.17 6.21
CA GLN A 242 -19.79 -13.27 7.00
C GLN A 242 -19.38 -13.22 8.46
N SER A 243 -19.12 -14.38 9.08
CA SER A 243 -18.65 -14.45 10.46
C SER A 243 -17.28 -13.77 10.62
N GLY A 244 -16.40 -13.90 9.64
CA GLY A 244 -15.10 -13.23 9.63
C GLY A 244 -15.23 -11.70 9.50
N LEU A 245 -16.09 -11.22 8.60
CA LEU A 245 -16.31 -9.79 8.37
C LEU A 245 -16.87 -9.07 9.60
N GLN A 246 -17.78 -9.71 10.34
CA GLN A 246 -18.31 -9.16 11.60
C GLN A 246 -17.24 -8.95 12.68
N LYS A 247 -16.09 -9.64 12.57
CA LYS A 247 -14.96 -9.54 13.50
C LYS A 247 -13.88 -8.56 13.05
N LEU A 248 -14.02 -7.98 11.86
CA LEU A 248 -13.12 -6.98 11.32
C LEU A 248 -13.72 -5.59 11.54
N LEU A 249 -12.93 -4.71 12.13
CA LEU A 249 -13.32 -3.32 12.35
C LEU A 249 -12.31 -2.40 11.66
N LEU A 250 -12.79 -1.52 10.79
CA LEU A 250 -11.95 -0.48 10.20
C LEU A 250 -11.66 0.59 11.25
N LEU A 251 -10.37 0.86 11.51
CA LEU A 251 -9.95 1.90 12.45
C LEU A 251 -9.57 3.20 11.74
N GLY A 252 -8.87 3.10 10.62
CA GLY A 252 -8.40 4.27 9.88
C GLY A 252 -7.51 3.91 8.71
N ALA A 253 -6.92 4.94 8.10
CA ALA A 253 -6.05 4.83 6.95
C ALA A 253 -4.80 5.68 7.13
N ARG A 254 -3.71 5.24 6.50
CA ARG A 254 -2.52 6.05 6.25
C ARG A 254 -2.42 6.24 4.75
N VAL A 255 -2.47 7.49 4.30
CA VAL A 255 -2.34 7.87 2.89
C VAL A 255 -1.19 8.86 2.78
N GLU A 256 -0.14 8.48 2.06
CA GLU A 256 1.05 9.30 1.78
C GLU A 256 1.69 9.90 3.05
N GLY A 257 1.70 9.13 4.13
CA GLY A 257 2.25 9.55 5.43
C GLY A 257 1.30 10.38 6.29
N LYS A 258 0.13 10.77 5.78
CA LYS A 258 -0.95 11.40 6.56
C LYS A 258 -1.88 10.34 7.12
N VAL A 259 -2.40 10.62 8.31
CA VAL A 259 -3.36 9.75 9.00
C VAL A 259 -4.76 10.25 8.71
N PHE A 260 -5.65 9.32 8.39
CA PHE A 260 -7.06 9.57 8.15
C PHE A 260 -7.90 8.66 9.05
N ASP A 261 -8.96 9.22 9.60
CA ASP A 261 -9.97 8.47 10.34
C ASP A 261 -10.83 7.63 9.38
N VAL A 262 -11.78 6.86 9.94
CA VAL A 262 -12.70 6.01 9.16
C VAL A 262 -13.46 6.81 8.10
N GLU A 263 -13.92 8.02 8.43
CA GLU A 263 -14.63 8.90 7.51
C GLU A 263 -13.71 9.44 6.42
N GLY A 264 -12.48 9.83 6.79
CA GLY A 264 -11.46 10.25 5.83
C GLY A 264 -11.08 9.14 4.86
N ALA A 265 -10.97 7.90 5.35
CA ALA A 265 -10.74 6.73 4.51
C ALA A 265 -11.90 6.52 3.53
N LYS A 266 -13.15 6.62 3.99
CA LYS A 266 -14.33 6.55 3.12
C LYS A 266 -14.36 7.67 2.07
N TRP A 267 -13.95 8.89 2.45
CA TRP A 267 -13.82 9.99 1.49
C TRP A 267 -12.79 9.68 0.39
N VAL A 268 -11.59 9.21 0.76
CA VAL A 268 -10.55 8.83 -0.23
C VAL A 268 -11.03 7.71 -1.15
N GLY A 269 -11.71 6.69 -0.61
CA GLY A 269 -12.30 5.62 -1.42
C GLY A 269 -13.49 6.07 -2.28
N GLY A 270 -14.11 7.22 -1.95
CA GLY A 270 -15.23 7.80 -2.68
C GLY A 270 -14.81 8.63 -3.89
N ILE A 271 -13.51 8.94 -4.04
CA ILE A 271 -12.99 9.73 -5.16
C ILE A 271 -13.16 8.94 -6.46
N GLU A 272 -14.06 9.43 -7.31
CA GLU A 272 -14.30 8.87 -8.64
C GLU A 272 -13.20 9.33 -9.61
N GLY A 273 -12.82 8.45 -10.54
CA GLY A 273 -11.78 8.74 -11.54
C GLY A 273 -10.33 8.69 -11.01
N GLY A 274 -10.10 8.46 -9.72
CA GLY A 274 -8.74 8.31 -9.17
C GLY A 274 -7.88 9.58 -9.31
N MET A 275 -6.56 9.40 -9.44
CA MET A 275 -5.62 10.52 -9.63
C MET A 275 -5.89 11.30 -10.91
N GLU A 276 -6.26 10.61 -11.99
CA GLU A 276 -6.59 11.22 -13.27
C GLU A 276 -7.89 12.02 -13.19
N GLY A 277 -8.88 11.55 -12.43
CA GLY A 277 -10.10 12.30 -12.14
C GLY A 277 -9.81 13.61 -11.42
N LEU A 278 -8.92 13.59 -10.42
CA LEU A 278 -8.48 14.81 -9.74
C LEU A 278 -7.67 15.73 -10.67
N GLN A 279 -6.79 15.17 -11.50
CA GLN A 279 -6.06 15.94 -12.51
C GLN A 279 -7.03 16.56 -13.53
N ALA A 280 -8.06 15.83 -13.97
CA ALA A 280 -9.09 16.34 -14.86
C ALA A 280 -9.93 17.43 -14.19
N GLN A 281 -10.25 17.30 -12.89
CA GLN A 281 -10.91 18.35 -12.12
C GLN A 281 -10.04 19.61 -12.03
N LEU A 282 -8.73 19.47 -11.79
CA LEU A 282 -7.80 20.60 -11.80
C LEU A 282 -7.72 21.25 -13.19
N VAL A 283 -7.62 20.46 -14.26
CA VAL A 283 -7.61 20.97 -15.64
C VAL A 283 -8.93 21.66 -15.97
N SER A 284 -10.06 21.10 -15.55
CA SER A 284 -11.41 21.68 -15.72
C SER A 284 -11.56 22.99 -14.96
N MET A 285 -11.09 23.07 -13.71
CA MET A 285 -11.08 24.32 -12.96
C MET A 285 -10.22 25.38 -13.66
N LEU A 286 -9.04 24.98 -14.15
CA LEU A 286 -8.12 25.89 -14.84
C LEU A 286 -8.68 26.37 -16.18
N GLN A 287 -9.31 25.49 -16.95
CA GLN A 287 -10.04 25.84 -18.17
C GLN A 287 -11.27 26.70 -17.87
N GLY A 288 -11.97 26.44 -16.77
CA GLY A 288 -13.13 27.20 -16.31
C GLY A 288 -12.81 28.66 -16.01
N PHE A 289 -11.63 28.96 -15.46
CA PHE A 289 -11.17 30.34 -15.31
C PHE A 289 -10.96 31.05 -16.65
N GLY A 290 -10.36 30.36 -17.64
CA GLY A 290 -10.19 30.89 -18.99
C GLY A 290 -11.53 31.12 -19.70
N ALA A 291 -12.42 30.12 -19.65
CA ALA A 291 -13.78 30.20 -20.20
C ALA A 291 -14.63 31.27 -19.50
N GLY A 292 -14.42 31.49 -18.20
CA GLY A 292 -15.06 32.55 -17.44
C GLY A 292 -14.71 33.94 -17.99
N LEU A 293 -13.44 34.20 -18.27
CA LEU A 293 -12.99 35.48 -18.84
C LEU A 293 -13.50 35.70 -20.27
N THR A 294 -13.50 34.67 -21.11
CA THR A 294 -14.08 34.79 -22.46
C THR A 294 -15.58 34.98 -22.41
N ASN A 295 -16.29 34.29 -21.51
CA ASN A 295 -17.73 34.47 -21.31
C ASN A 295 -18.08 35.88 -20.82
N THR A 296 -17.26 36.49 -19.95
CA THR A 296 -17.51 37.88 -19.53
C THR A 296 -17.26 38.89 -20.65
N LEU A 297 -16.23 38.68 -21.47
CA LEU A 297 -15.98 39.51 -22.66
C LEU A 297 -17.06 39.33 -23.74
N GLU A 298 -17.52 38.10 -23.96
CA GLU A 298 -18.57 37.77 -24.92
C GLU A 298 -19.96 38.22 -24.43
N SER A 299 -20.16 38.35 -23.11
CA SER A 299 -21.45 38.74 -22.49
C SER A 299 -22.01 40.05 -23.07
N ALA A 300 -21.16 41.04 -23.31
CA ALA A 300 -21.58 42.31 -23.91
C ALA A 300 -22.04 42.14 -25.37
N GLY A 301 -21.42 41.24 -26.12
CA GLY A 301 -21.84 40.91 -27.50
C GLY A 301 -23.14 40.11 -27.53
N LYS A 302 -23.27 39.12 -26.64
CA LYS A 302 -24.48 38.30 -26.48
C LYS A 302 -25.69 39.14 -26.05
N SER A 303 -25.53 40.06 -25.10
CA SER A 303 -26.63 40.93 -24.66
C SER A 303 -27.12 41.87 -25.77
N LEU A 304 -26.21 42.40 -26.59
CA LEU A 304 -26.58 43.18 -27.78
C LEU A 304 -27.27 42.30 -28.83
N TYR A 305 -26.76 41.10 -29.08
CA TYR A 305 -27.38 40.16 -30.00
C TYR A 305 -28.82 39.83 -29.57
N PHE A 306 -29.05 39.48 -28.30
CA PHE A 306 -30.38 39.16 -27.78
C PHE A 306 -31.35 40.36 -27.81
N THR A 307 -30.85 41.59 -27.64
CA THR A 307 -31.74 42.77 -27.74
C THR A 307 -32.14 43.07 -29.18
N VAL A 308 -31.23 42.91 -30.15
CA VAL A 308 -31.52 43.07 -31.58
C VAL A 308 -32.42 41.96 -32.10
N GLU A 309 -32.13 40.71 -31.75
CA GLU A 309 -32.97 39.56 -32.08
C GLU A 309 -34.34 39.65 -31.42
N GLY A 310 -34.41 40.08 -30.15
CA GLY A 310 -35.67 40.35 -29.46
C GLY A 310 -36.52 41.39 -30.19
N ARG A 311 -35.92 42.51 -30.63
CA ARG A 311 -36.64 43.51 -31.45
C ARG A 311 -37.09 42.94 -32.80
N ARG A 312 -36.25 42.15 -33.46
CA ARG A 312 -36.62 41.48 -34.71
C ARG A 312 -37.82 40.56 -34.52
N THR A 313 -37.83 39.74 -33.47
CA THR A 313 -38.96 38.84 -33.18
C THR A 313 -40.24 39.60 -32.83
N MET A 314 -40.15 40.76 -32.16
CA MET A 314 -41.31 41.61 -31.89
C MET A 314 -41.91 42.16 -33.18
N LEU A 315 -41.07 42.63 -34.12
CA LEU A 315 -41.54 43.09 -35.43
C LEU A 315 -42.12 41.94 -36.28
N GLU A 316 -41.48 40.77 -36.29
CA GLU A 316 -42.02 39.59 -36.99
C GLU A 316 -43.36 39.11 -36.38
N ASN A 317 -43.56 39.27 -35.06
CA ASN A 317 -44.82 38.96 -34.38
C ASN A 317 -45.89 40.05 -34.57
N GLU A 318 -45.51 41.32 -34.60
CA GLU A 318 -46.41 42.44 -34.94
C GLU A 318 -46.87 42.37 -36.41
N GLU A 319 -45.97 41.99 -37.32
CA GLU A 319 -46.29 41.74 -38.74
C GLU A 319 -47.20 40.51 -38.92
N LYS A 320 -47.00 39.44 -38.14
CA LYS A 320 -47.91 38.29 -38.13
C LYS A 320 -49.26 38.59 -37.49
N GLY A 321 -49.29 39.36 -36.39
CA GLY A 321 -50.52 39.80 -35.71
C GLY A 321 -51.36 40.78 -36.54
N ALA A 322 -50.76 41.51 -37.48
CA ALA A 322 -51.48 42.31 -38.46
C ALA A 322 -52.06 41.49 -39.63
N SER A 323 -51.72 40.20 -39.74
CA SER A 323 -52.08 39.32 -40.86
C SER A 323 -53.03 38.16 -40.52
N GLU A 324 -53.43 37.99 -39.26
CA GLU A 324 -54.45 37.02 -38.86
C GLU A 324 -55.68 37.74 -38.27
N PRO A 325 -56.83 37.80 -38.97
CA PRO A 325 -58.10 38.13 -38.34
C PRO A 325 -58.56 36.95 -37.47
N GLU A 326 -58.88 37.29 -36.22
CA GLU A 326 -59.51 36.44 -35.21
C GLU A 326 -60.70 35.66 -35.80
N LYS A 327 -60.63 34.32 -35.72
CA LYS A 327 -61.84 33.49 -35.65
C LYS A 327 -62.16 33.28 -34.18
N GLU A 328 -62.99 34.14 -33.63
CA GLU A 328 -63.80 33.82 -32.46
C GLU A 328 -64.81 32.74 -32.86
N GLU A 329 -64.68 31.54 -32.29
CA GLU A 329 -65.81 30.61 -32.13
C GLU A 329 -65.98 30.26 -30.64
N SER A 330 -67.08 30.79 -30.12
CA SER A 330 -67.88 30.36 -28.99
C SER A 330 -67.94 28.85 -28.76
N ASN A 331 -67.91 28.44 -27.49
CA ASN A 331 -68.84 27.49 -26.83
C ASN A 331 -68.31 27.18 -25.42
N THR A 332 -68.96 27.58 -24.33
CA THR A 332 -70.07 26.92 -23.61
C THR A 332 -69.75 25.50 -23.12
N GLU A 333 -69.94 25.33 -21.80
CA GLU A 333 -70.05 24.09 -20.99
C GLU A 333 -68.75 23.39 -20.52
#